data_AF-A0A560K8V6-F1
#
_entry.id   AF-A0A560K8V6-F1
#
_cell.length_a   1.000
_cell.length_b   1.000
_cell.length_c   1.000
_cell.angle_alpha   90.00
_cell.angle_beta   90.00
_cell.angle_gamma   90.00
#
_symmetry.space_group_name_H-M   'P 1'
#
loop_
_entity.id
_entity.type
_entity.pdbx_description
1 polymer ?
#
loop_
_entity_poly.entity_id
_entity_poly.type
_entity_poly.pdbx_seq_one_letter_code
_entity_poly.pdbx_strand_id
1 'polypeptide(L)' 'MKLLTEYLEHALTFERLAAQETNPETKAQFEKQAAAYRKLAADRAIQYGLPLPSPPEAASVWRSANGHRSSPTKNKVLHM' A
#
# COMPACT_ATOMS: atom_id res chain seq x y z
N MET A 1 20.60 -5.02 -11.21
CA MET A 1 19.16 -5.25 -11.46
C MET A 1 18.59 -6.42 -10.65
N LYS A 2 19.21 -7.62 -10.60
CA LYS A 2 18.68 -8.78 -9.81
C LYS A 2 18.21 -8.41 -8.40
N LEU A 3 19.02 -7.65 -7.67
CA LEU A 3 18.73 -7.25 -6.29
C LEU A 3 17.48 -6.38 -6.13
N LEU A 4 17.16 -5.52 -7.11
CA LEU A 4 15.93 -4.71 -7.08
C LEU A 4 14.70 -5.62 -7.18
N THR A 5 14.73 -6.55 -8.14
CA THR A 5 13.64 -7.50 -8.35
C THR A 5 13.46 -8.42 -7.14
N GLU A 6 14.56 -8.93 -6.57
CA GLU A 6 14.54 -9.77 -5.37
C GLU A 6 13.89 -9.05 -4.17
N TYR A 7 14.24 -7.78 -3.93
CA TYR A 7 13.59 -7.00 -2.89
C TYR A 7 12.10 -6.80 -3.15
N LEU A 8 11.68 -6.61 -4.40
CA LEU A 8 10.26 -6.52 -4.72
C LEU A 8 9.52 -7.85 -4.54
N GLU A 9 10.13 -8.97 -4.94
CA GLU A 9 9.53 -10.30 -4.75
C GLU A 9 9.35 -10.64 -3.27
N HIS A 10 10.34 -10.32 -2.43
CA HIS A 10 10.23 -10.49 -0.98
C HIS A 10 9.14 -9.59 -0.40
N ALA A 11 9.09 -8.30 -0.80
CA ALA A 11 8.03 -7.40 -0.37
C ALA A 11 6.63 -7.95 -0.70
N LEU A 12 6.42 -8.36 -1.95
CA LEU A 12 5.14 -8.92 -2.40
C LEU A 12 4.78 -10.22 -1.68
N THR A 13 5.78 -11.06 -1.38
CA THR A 13 5.56 -12.29 -0.60
C THR A 13 5.03 -11.96 0.79
N PHE A 14 5.67 -11.04 1.51
CA PHE A 14 5.22 -10.63 2.84
C PHE A 14 3.88 -9.89 2.82
N GLU A 15 3.60 -9.10 1.78
CA GLU A 15 2.27 -8.47 1.58
C GLU A 15 1.17 -9.53 1.44
N ARG A 16 1.41 -10.60 0.67
CA ARG A 16 0.46 -11.71 0.51
C ARG A 16 0.29 -12.53 1.79
N LEU A 17 1.36 -12.73 2.56
CA LEU A 17 1.30 -13.39 3.86
C LEU A 17 0.48 -12.55 4.85
N ALA A 18 0.76 -11.25 4.94
CA ALA A 18 0.00 -10.32 5.79
C ALA A 18 -1.50 -10.26 5.42
N ALA A 19 -1.84 -10.37 4.14
CA ALA A 19 -3.23 -10.36 3.67
C ALA A 19 -4.01 -11.63 4.08
N GLN A 20 -3.33 -12.76 4.21
CA GLN A 20 -3.93 -14.06 4.58
C GLN A 20 -3.82 -14.35 6.09
N GLU A 21 -2.97 -13.61 6.80
CA GLU A 21 -2.75 -13.82 8.23
C GLU A 21 -3.91 -13.28 9.07
N THR A 22 -4.39 -14.13 9.98
CA THR A 22 -5.50 -13.81 10.90
C THR A 22 -4.99 -13.28 12.22
N ASN A 23 -3.81 -13.72 12.67
CA ASN A 23 -3.19 -13.22 13.89
C ASN A 23 -2.68 -11.77 13.67
N PRO A 24 -3.18 -10.78 14.43
CA PRO A 24 -2.83 -9.38 14.22
C PRO A 24 -1.36 -9.07 14.50
N GLU A 25 -0.71 -9.78 15.43
CA GLU A 25 0.71 -9.58 15.75
C GLU A 25 1.59 -10.12 14.62
N THR A 26 1.34 -11.35 14.17
CA THR A 26 2.06 -11.95 13.04
C THR A 26 1.87 -11.15 11.77
N LYS A 27 0.63 -10.69 11.50
CA LYS A 27 0.32 -9.81 10.38
C LYS A 27 1.16 -8.54 10.41
N ALA A 28 1.25 -7.88 11.57
CA ALA A 28 2.05 -6.67 11.72
C ALA A 28 3.56 -6.93 11.46
N GLN A 29 4.08 -8.10 11.84
CA GLN A 29 5.46 -8.48 11.52
C GLN A 29 5.67 -8.65 10.01
N PHE A 30 4.75 -9.31 9.30
CA PHE A 30 4.81 -9.43 7.84
C PHE A 30 4.71 -8.07 7.15
N GLU A 31 3.80 -7.20 7.58
CA GLU A 31 3.68 -5.84 7.04
C GLU A 31 4.98 -5.03 7.26
N LYS A 32 5.62 -5.18 8.41
CA LYS A 32 6.91 -4.53 8.71
C LYS A 32 8.02 -5.04 7.80
N GLN A 33 8.08 -6.36 7.57
CA GLN A 33 9.06 -6.95 6.66
C GLN A 33 8.83 -6.49 5.22
N ALA A 34 7.58 -6.50 4.74
CA ALA A 34 7.21 -5.97 3.43
C ALA A 34 7.67 -4.52 3.24
N ALA A 35 7.38 -3.65 4.22
CA ALA A 35 7.78 -2.25 4.17
C ALA A 35 9.30 -2.07 4.12
N ALA A 36 10.06 -2.87 4.86
CA ALA A 36 11.53 -2.84 4.83
C ALA A 36 12.06 -3.20 3.44
N TYR A 37 11.53 -4.25 2.81
CA TYR A 37 11.92 -4.65 1.46
C TYR A 37 11.50 -3.63 0.39
N ARG A 38 10.32 -3.00 0.51
CA ARG A 38 9.91 -1.88 -0.38
C ARG A 38 10.88 -0.72 -0.31
N LYS A 39 11.35 -0.36 0.89
CA LYS A 39 12.35 0.70 1.07
C LYS A 39 13.66 0.34 0.37
N LEU A 40 14.17 -0.88 0.59
CA LEU A 40 15.39 -1.34 -0.09
C LEU A 40 15.24 -1.34 -1.62
N ALA A 41 14.07 -1.75 -2.14
CA ALA A 41 13.77 -1.68 -3.55
C ALA A 41 13.76 -0.22 -4.07
N ALA A 42 13.11 0.70 -3.36
CA ALA A 42 13.11 2.13 -3.72
C ALA A 42 14.53 2.71 -3.76
N ASP A 43 15.35 2.44 -2.75
CA ASP A 43 16.74 2.91 -2.69
C ASP A 43 17.56 2.37 -3.87
N ARG A 44 17.33 1.12 -4.28
CA ARG A 44 18.00 0.53 -5.45
C ARG A 44 17.49 1.08 -6.78
N ALA A 45 16.18 1.35 -6.90
CA ALA A 45 15.62 1.97 -8.09
C ALA A 45 16.25 3.35 -8.33
N ILE A 46 16.40 4.16 -7.27
CA ILE A 46 17.08 5.47 -7.33
C ILE A 46 18.53 5.30 -7.80
N GLN A 47 19.28 4.36 -7.23
CA GLN A 47 20.67 4.09 -7.64
C GLN A 47 20.80 3.69 -9.12
N TYR A 48 19.77 3.04 -9.66
CA TYR A 48 19.73 2.62 -11.06
C TYR A 48 19.11 3.67 -12.00
N GLY A 49 18.69 4.83 -11.49
CA GLY A 49 17.98 5.84 -12.29
C GLY A 49 16.62 5.36 -12.81
N LEU A 50 16.02 4.38 -12.13
CA LEU A 50 14.70 3.82 -12.45
C LEU A 50 13.59 4.52 -11.66
N PRO A 51 12.34 4.48 -12.15
CA PRO A 51 11.20 4.96 -11.39
C PRO A 51 11.04 4.18 -10.08
N LEU A 52 10.51 4.86 -9.06
CA LEU A 52 10.19 4.23 -7.79
C LEU A 52 9.15 3.12 -7.98
N PRO A 53 9.28 1.99 -7.27
CA PRO A 53 8.31 0.91 -7.35
C PRO A 53 6.96 1.37 -6.80
N SER A 54 5.87 0.87 -7.40
CA SER A 54 4.49 1.19 -7.00
C SER A 54 4.26 0.93 -5.50
N PRO A 55 3.41 1.73 -4.82
CA PRO A 55 3.10 1.49 -3.41
C PRO A 55 2.40 0.13 -3.18
N PRO A 56 2.45 -0.42 -1.95
CA PRO A 56 1.76 -1.67 -1.61
C PRO A 56 0.26 -1.58 -1.83
N GLU A 57 -0.35 -2.68 -2.28
CA GLU A 57 -1.77 -2.73 -2.67
C GLU A 57 -2.71 -2.33 -1.51
N ALA A 58 -2.40 -2.77 -0.28
CA ALA A 58 -3.16 -2.40 0.92
C ALA A 58 -3.24 -0.88 1.15
N ALA A 59 -2.18 -0.13 0.84
CA ALA A 59 -2.17 1.32 0.96
C ALA A 59 -2.99 2.01 -0.15
N SER A 60 -3.10 1.36 -1.33
CA SER A 60 -3.93 1.82 -2.43
C SER A 60 -5.42 1.68 -2.10
N VAL A 61 -5.81 0.56 -1.47
CA VAL A 61 -7.21 0.28 -1.09
C VAL A 61 -7.71 1.25 -0.01
N TRP A 62 -6.91 1.59 1.00
CA TRP A 62 -7.32 2.57 2.01
C TRP A 62 -7.54 3.98 1.43
N ARG A 63 -6.73 4.41 0.45
CA ARG A 63 -6.87 5.72 -0.18
C ARG A 63 -8.18 5.86 -0.98
N SER A 64 -8.66 4.78 -1.59
CA SER A 64 -9.94 4.77 -2.31
C SER A 64 -11.16 4.64 -1.39
N ALA A 65 -11.02 3.97 -0.23
CA ALA A 65 -12.13 3.75 0.69
C ALA A 65 -12.58 5.01 1.46
N ASN A 66 -11.71 6.01 1.62
CA ASN A 66 -12.01 7.25 2.35
C ASN A 66 -12.32 8.47 1.45
N GLY A 67 -12.42 8.28 0.13
CA GLY A 67 -12.48 9.39 -0.84
C GLY A 67 -13.86 9.85 -1.33
N HIS A 68 -14.96 9.14 -1.06
CA HIS A 68 -16.26 9.50 -1.64
C HIS A 68 -17.44 9.34 -0.67
N ARG A 69 -17.61 10.32 0.24
CA ARG A 69 -18.95 10.65 0.75
C ARG A 69 -19.09 12.13 1.08
N SER A 70 -18.92 12.98 0.08
CA SER A 70 -19.48 14.34 0.08
C SER A 70 -20.56 14.41 -0.98
N SER A 71 -21.74 13.89 -0.64
CA SER A 71 -22.99 14.26 -1.31
C SER A 71 -23.56 15.48 -0.58
N PRO A 72 -23.66 16.67 -1.18
CA PRO A 72 -24.54 17.70 -0.67
C PRO A 72 -25.92 17.50 -1.30
N THR A 73 -26.65 16.46 -0.88
CA THR A 73 -28.09 16.40 -1.13
C THR A 73 -28.80 16.88 0.12
N LYS A 74 -29.03 18.19 0.21
CA LYS A 74 -30.11 18.74 1.03
C LYS A 74 -30.99 19.60 0.15
N ASN A 75 -32.03 18.94 -0.35
CA ASN A 75 -33.20 19.55 -0.97
C ASN A 75 -34.12 20.12 0.14
N LYS A 76 -34.89 21.18 -0.18
CA LYS A 76 -36.01 21.79 0.60
C LYS A 76 -35.59 22.55 1.88
N VAL A 77 -36.05 23.78 2.15
CA VAL A 77 -37.36 24.42 1.94
C VAL A 77 -37.16 25.95 1.95
N LEU A 78 -37.62 26.66 0.91
CA LEU A 78 -37.93 28.08 1.03
C LEU A 78 -39.46 28.18 1.11
N HIS A 79 -39.96 28.45 2.32
CA HIS A 79 -41.33 28.91 2.52
C HIS A 79 -41.41 30.38 2.06
N MET A 80 -42.53 30.66 1.37
CA MET A 80 -43.19 31.94 1.05
C MET A 80 -42.40 33.24 1.20
#